data_AF-A0A0K1PIV9-F1
#
_entry.id   AF-A0A0K1PIV9-F1
#
_cell.length_a   1.000
_cell.length_b   1.000
_cell.length_c   1.000
_cell.angle_alpha   90.00
_cell.angle_beta   90.00
_cell.angle_gamma   90.00
#
_symmetry.space_group_name_H-M   'P 1'
#
loop_
_entity.id
_entity.type
_entity.pdbx_description
1 polymer ?
#
loop_
_entity_poly.entity_id
_entity_poly.type
_entity_poly.pdbx_seq_one_letter_code
_entity_poly.pdbx_strand_id
1 'polypeptide(L)'
;MLDGGVRGGDDEMKRTTFLDVGCSVLLAVLAVLASAAVVAACASNEDTSSDTTTDASIVPDASSTGEDAADAMADASCDAATENCVTEMAPCESVAWCMVSANVSVFDVLASVWGSAPNDVWAVGSGGTILHWDGTTWTRTPSGVKNTFFRVWGSGPNDVWAVSSTDVILHGTGFQNGTASWKPAIPAVSTAAPALVQAMWGSSSTDLRLGGKAFDLLVEGEGPRKSNQFLSNEGVLGGPWKALAGTFDVTSIWGSSADDVWMTGDNSKTVQYQRGLIMHGTPAATDAGGEDRLAWTPVESQTDVVLEGIWGSSSSDVWAVGALGTIRHYLAGNSRFQEVASNTRQDLHGVWASGPNDVWAVGDEGTILHWNGQSFEMSSAQFQIGRKPTLRGVWGSGPNDVWIVGDGIALHYTGPKPGATGEHQ
;
A
#
# COMPACT_ATOMS: atom_id res chain seq x y z
N MET A 1 48.67 -35.32 58.84
CA MET A 1 49.88 -35.09 58.02
C MET A 1 49.41 -34.58 56.67
N LEU A 2 49.70 -33.36 56.24
CA LEU A 2 50.37 -32.24 56.92
C LEU A 2 49.72 -30.90 56.50
N ASP A 3 50.05 -29.85 57.24
CA ASP A 3 49.81 -28.40 57.03
C ASP A 3 50.15 -27.92 55.60
N GLY A 4 49.73 -26.76 55.07
CA GLY A 4 49.36 -25.44 55.64
C GLY A 4 50.34 -24.36 55.12
N GLY A 5 50.07 -23.04 55.08
CA GLY A 5 48.87 -22.22 55.30
C GLY A 5 49.22 -20.74 55.63
N VAL A 6 48.34 -19.77 55.30
CA VAL A 6 48.35 -18.33 55.76
C VAL A 6 49.52 -17.46 55.17
N ARG A 7 49.50 -16.14 54.89
CA ARG A 7 48.67 -14.90 55.01
C ARG A 7 48.91 -14.03 53.73
N GLY A 8 48.32 -12.86 53.45
CA GLY A 8 47.22 -12.06 54.03
C GLY A 8 47.45 -10.53 53.89
N GLY A 9 46.39 -9.71 54.06
CA GLY A 9 46.39 -8.23 53.94
C GLY A 9 46.11 -7.71 52.51
N ASP A 10 45.39 -6.61 52.27
CA ASP A 10 44.70 -5.66 53.17
C ASP A 10 43.40 -5.11 52.51
N ASP A 11 42.51 -4.53 53.32
CA ASP A 11 41.30 -3.80 52.88
C ASP A 11 41.61 -2.40 52.33
N GLU A 12 40.88 -1.92 51.32
CA GLU A 12 40.47 -0.50 51.29
C GLU A 12 39.02 -0.33 50.80
N MET A 13 38.19 0.31 51.63
CA MET A 13 36.74 0.47 51.46
C MET A 13 36.42 1.93 51.09
N LYS A 14 36.16 2.21 49.80
CA LYS A 14 35.81 3.58 49.38
C LYS A 14 34.32 3.88 49.56
N ARG A 15 34.05 4.76 50.53
CA ARG A 15 32.71 5.22 50.94
C ARG A 15 32.13 6.28 50.00
N THR A 16 30.81 6.34 49.98
CA THR A 16 29.98 7.40 49.40
C THR A 16 30.07 8.70 50.21
N THR A 17 30.03 9.85 49.53
CA THR A 17 29.68 11.15 50.15
C THR A 17 28.88 12.01 49.17
N PHE A 18 27.68 12.44 49.58
CA PHE A 18 26.95 13.59 49.00
C PHE A 18 27.44 14.90 49.65
N LEU A 19 27.21 16.05 48.97
CA LEU A 19 27.34 17.47 49.38
C LEU A 19 28.07 18.25 48.25
N ASP A 20 27.75 19.50 47.91
CA ASP A 20 26.57 20.33 48.19
C ASP A 20 26.47 21.43 47.09
N VAL A 21 25.29 21.98 46.78
CA VAL A 21 25.13 23.00 45.71
C VAL A 21 24.72 24.35 46.29
N GLY A 22 25.73 25.18 46.62
CA GLY A 22 25.55 26.53 47.14
C GLY A 22 25.24 27.59 46.06
N CYS A 23 24.41 28.57 46.40
CA CYS A 23 23.89 29.60 45.48
C CYS A 23 24.47 31.01 45.74
N SER A 24 24.79 31.78 44.69
CA SER A 24 24.87 33.27 44.65
C SER A 24 25.26 33.79 43.24
N VAL A 25 24.95 35.01 42.76
CA VAL A 25 23.73 35.86 42.87
C VAL A 25 23.83 37.08 41.89
N LEU A 26 22.75 37.40 41.15
CA LEU A 26 22.48 38.67 40.38
C LEU A 26 23.46 39.08 39.23
N LEU A 27 23.17 40.00 38.28
CA LEU A 27 22.07 41.00 38.08
C LEU A 27 21.79 41.29 36.55
N ALA A 28 20.65 41.94 36.26
CA ALA A 28 19.99 42.44 35.02
C ALA A 28 20.85 42.91 33.80
N VAL A 29 20.35 43.19 32.57
CA VAL A 29 19.17 43.97 32.08
C VAL A 29 18.76 43.40 30.68
N LEU A 30 17.52 43.07 30.29
CA LEU A 30 16.15 43.65 30.37
C LEU A 30 15.78 44.58 29.19
N ALA A 31 15.03 44.06 28.21
CA ALA A 31 14.24 44.84 27.25
C ALA A 31 12.98 44.06 26.84
N VAL A 32 11.79 44.67 26.97
CA VAL A 32 10.50 44.13 26.51
C VAL A 32 9.71 45.29 25.88
N LEU A 33 9.08 45.04 24.74
CA LEU A 33 8.11 45.96 24.13
C LEU A 33 6.73 45.31 24.13
N ALA A 34 5.71 46.12 24.42
CA ALA A 34 4.31 45.75 24.37
C ALA A 34 3.51 46.87 23.71
N SER A 35 2.52 46.51 22.91
CA SER A 35 1.55 47.41 22.30
C SER A 35 0.19 46.72 22.30
N ALA A 36 -0.81 47.34 22.93
CA ALA A 36 -2.17 46.81 22.99
C ALA A 36 -3.08 47.52 22.00
N ALA A 37 -4.16 46.84 21.58
CA ALA A 37 -5.31 47.43 20.95
C ALA A 37 -6.57 46.93 21.67
N VAL A 38 -7.51 47.84 21.96
CA VAL A 38 -8.76 47.55 22.68
C VAL A 38 -9.91 48.18 21.92
N VAL A 39 -10.92 47.38 21.57
CA VAL A 39 -12.28 47.83 21.29
C VAL A 39 -13.24 46.85 21.98
N ALA A 40 -14.31 47.36 22.58
CA ALA A 40 -15.21 46.58 23.42
C ALA A 40 -16.34 45.91 22.63
N ALA A 41 -16.90 44.85 23.20
CA ALA A 41 -18.25 44.37 22.92
C ALA A 41 -18.99 44.21 24.26
N CYS A 42 -20.17 44.82 24.39
CA CYS A 42 -21.01 44.69 25.58
C CYS A 42 -21.98 43.52 25.42
N ALA A 43 -22.19 42.75 26.48
CA ALA A 43 -23.28 41.79 26.55
C ALA A 43 -24.56 42.45 27.07
N SER A 44 -25.71 41.96 26.61
CA SER A 44 -27.00 42.08 27.30
C SER A 44 -27.78 40.77 27.12
N ASN A 45 -28.71 40.48 28.03
CA ASN A 45 -28.94 39.12 28.47
C ASN A 45 -30.04 38.34 27.72
N GLU A 46 -29.98 37.03 27.95
CA GLU A 46 -31.05 36.01 28.00
C GLU A 46 -32.50 36.53 28.02
N ASP A 47 -33.37 35.83 27.30
CA ASP A 47 -34.56 35.25 27.94
C ASP A 47 -34.92 33.90 27.30
N THR A 48 -35.96 33.25 27.81
CA THR A 48 -36.16 31.81 27.80
C THR A 48 -37.36 31.36 26.97
N SER A 49 -37.30 30.12 26.45
CA SER A 49 -38.30 29.05 26.61
C SER A 49 -38.27 28.04 25.45
N SER A 50 -38.88 26.87 25.69
CA SER A 50 -38.96 25.72 24.79
C SER A 50 -40.20 25.77 23.89
N ASP A 51 -40.13 25.13 22.73
CA ASP A 51 -41.29 24.37 22.25
C ASP A 51 -40.86 23.04 21.58
N THR A 52 -41.79 22.09 21.54
CA THR A 52 -41.63 20.74 21.00
C THR A 52 -42.58 20.52 19.83
N THR A 53 -42.13 19.92 18.74
CA THR A 53 -43.03 19.07 17.92
C THR A 53 -42.28 18.09 17.03
N THR A 54 -43.03 17.10 16.57
CA THR A 54 -42.61 15.91 15.84
C THR A 54 -42.86 16.01 14.33
N ASP A 55 -42.13 15.17 13.60
CA ASP A 55 -42.62 14.30 12.52
C ASP A 55 -42.43 14.70 11.03
N ALA A 56 -42.50 13.63 10.22
CA ALA A 56 -42.93 13.51 8.83
C ALA A 56 -42.18 14.25 7.71
N SER A 57 -41.40 13.44 6.98
CA SER A 57 -41.06 13.60 5.57
C SER A 57 -42.22 14.12 4.68
N ILE A 58 -41.95 15.20 3.92
CA ILE A 58 -42.57 15.45 2.61
C ILE A 58 -41.48 15.95 1.65
N VAL A 59 -41.25 15.20 0.57
CA VAL A 59 -40.59 15.71 -0.65
C VAL A 59 -41.70 15.98 -1.67
N PRO A 60 -41.83 17.19 -2.22
CA PRO A 60 -42.82 17.46 -3.26
C PRO A 60 -42.37 16.84 -4.60
N ASP A 61 -43.21 15.97 -5.15
CA ASP A 61 -43.08 15.49 -6.54
C ASP A 61 -43.37 16.64 -7.52
N ALA A 62 -42.60 16.71 -8.61
CA ALA A 62 -42.57 17.82 -9.56
C ALA A 62 -42.59 17.31 -11.01
N SER A 63 -43.69 16.65 -11.38
CA SER A 63 -43.93 16.19 -12.74
C SER A 63 -44.30 17.34 -13.69
N SER A 64 -43.39 17.73 -14.59
CA SER A 64 -43.72 18.52 -15.77
C SER A 64 -42.93 18.05 -17.00
N THR A 65 -43.67 17.56 -17.99
CA THR A 65 -43.20 16.94 -19.24
C THR A 65 -42.49 17.90 -20.20
N GLY A 66 -41.49 17.41 -20.93
CA GLY A 66 -41.07 17.97 -22.23
C GLY A 66 -39.56 17.84 -22.49
N GLU A 67 -39.22 17.10 -23.55
CA GLU A 67 -38.11 17.34 -24.51
C GLU A 67 -36.94 18.23 -23.97
N ASP A 68 -35.74 17.72 -23.64
CA ASP A 68 -35.05 16.51 -24.14
C ASP A 68 -34.45 15.63 -23.03
N ALA A 69 -34.39 14.31 -23.27
CA ALA A 69 -33.79 13.32 -22.37
C ALA A 69 -32.96 12.26 -23.15
N ALA A 70 -32.22 12.71 -24.16
CA ALA A 70 -31.26 11.91 -24.90
C ALA A 70 -29.83 12.43 -24.65
N ASP A 71 -28.88 11.50 -24.49
CA ASP A 71 -27.44 11.70 -24.62
C ASP A 71 -26.81 12.89 -23.86
N ALA A 72 -26.91 12.84 -22.53
CA ALA A 72 -26.11 13.65 -21.61
C ALA A 72 -25.43 12.83 -20.50
N MET A 73 -24.88 11.65 -20.85
CA MET A 73 -23.70 11.15 -20.13
C MET A 73 -22.59 12.17 -20.36
N ALA A 74 -22.18 12.89 -19.32
CA ALA A 74 -21.23 13.97 -19.48
C ALA A 74 -19.86 13.44 -19.95
N ASP A 75 -19.48 13.79 -21.18
CA ASP A 75 -18.08 14.10 -21.49
C ASP A 75 -17.64 15.21 -20.52
N ALA A 76 -17.07 14.79 -19.39
CA ALA A 76 -16.52 15.68 -18.39
C ALA A 76 -15.15 16.20 -18.84
N SER A 77 -15.13 16.87 -19.98
CA SER A 77 -14.00 17.60 -20.56
C SER A 77 -12.77 16.74 -20.85
N CYS A 78 -12.81 15.99 -21.96
CA CYS A 78 -11.59 15.75 -22.75
C CYS A 78 -11.59 16.60 -24.03
N ASP A 79 -11.21 17.87 -23.89
CA ASP A 79 -10.82 18.69 -25.03
C ASP A 79 -9.35 18.41 -25.44
N ALA A 80 -8.96 18.87 -26.63
CA ALA A 80 -7.61 18.69 -27.14
C ALA A 80 -6.54 19.61 -26.48
N ALA A 81 -6.91 20.39 -25.46
CA ALA A 81 -5.99 21.20 -24.66
C ALA A 81 -5.71 20.57 -23.28
N THR A 82 -6.38 19.46 -22.95
CA THR A 82 -6.26 18.77 -21.66
C THR A 82 -5.17 17.69 -21.72
N GLU A 83 -4.01 17.95 -21.12
CA GLU A 83 -2.76 17.16 -21.22
C GLU A 83 -2.89 15.67 -20.77
N ASN A 84 -3.91 15.36 -19.96
CA ASN A 84 -4.19 13.99 -19.48
C ASN A 84 -5.26 13.23 -20.30
N CYS A 85 -5.68 13.75 -21.45
CA CYS A 85 -6.62 13.09 -22.36
C CYS A 85 -5.95 12.39 -23.55
N VAL A 86 -6.70 11.46 -24.15
CA VAL A 86 -6.35 10.62 -25.28
C VAL A 86 -7.37 10.91 -26.38
N THR A 87 -6.94 11.57 -27.44
CA THR A 87 -7.78 11.99 -28.57
C THR A 87 -7.82 10.94 -29.69
N GLU A 88 -6.76 10.17 -29.86
CA GLU A 88 -6.66 9.03 -30.78
C GLU A 88 -6.05 7.82 -30.07
N MET A 89 -6.61 6.62 -30.28
CA MET A 89 -6.07 5.38 -29.72
C MET A 89 -4.88 4.90 -30.57
N ALA A 90 -3.66 5.06 -30.05
CA ALA A 90 -2.45 4.62 -30.73
C ALA A 90 -2.47 3.11 -31.07
N PRO A 91 -1.98 2.68 -32.24
CA PRO A 91 -1.93 1.28 -32.62
C PRO A 91 -0.84 0.51 -31.85
N CYS A 92 -1.11 -0.76 -31.53
CA CYS A 92 -0.21 -1.68 -30.83
C CYS A 92 1.21 -1.80 -31.44
N GLU A 93 1.36 -1.49 -32.73
CA GLU A 93 2.63 -1.59 -33.44
C GLU A 93 3.57 -0.40 -33.17
N SER A 94 3.06 0.74 -32.66
CA SER A 94 3.84 1.96 -32.36
C SER A 94 4.04 2.24 -30.88
N VAL A 95 3.45 1.44 -29.97
CA VAL A 95 3.56 1.60 -28.51
C VAL A 95 4.14 0.36 -27.84
N ALA A 96 4.85 0.54 -26.71
CA ALA A 96 5.47 -0.59 -26.00
C ALA A 96 4.41 -1.48 -25.31
N TRP A 97 3.37 -0.85 -24.74
CA TRP A 97 2.29 -1.50 -24.00
C TRP A 97 0.99 -1.54 -24.80
N CYS A 98 0.47 -2.75 -25.03
CA CYS A 98 -0.73 -2.99 -25.82
C CYS A 98 -1.91 -3.32 -24.91
N MET A 99 -3.11 -2.87 -25.27
CA MET A 99 -4.31 -3.18 -24.48
C MET A 99 -4.78 -4.60 -24.76
N VAL A 100 -5.17 -5.32 -23.71
CA VAL A 100 -5.80 -6.65 -23.80
C VAL A 100 -7.19 -6.56 -23.18
N SER A 101 -8.22 -7.05 -23.88
CA SER A 101 -9.59 -6.99 -23.36
C SER A 101 -9.75 -7.85 -22.10
N ALA A 102 -9.86 -7.17 -20.95
CA ALA A 102 -10.15 -7.78 -19.66
C ALA A 102 -11.65 -8.17 -19.50
N ASN A 103 -12.50 -7.82 -20.48
CA ASN A 103 -13.96 -8.04 -20.45
C ASN A 103 -14.62 -7.43 -19.19
N VAL A 104 -14.17 -6.23 -18.86
CA VAL A 104 -14.64 -5.38 -17.76
C VAL A 104 -15.33 -4.11 -18.25
N SER A 105 -16.10 -3.46 -17.38
CA SER A 105 -16.59 -2.11 -17.62
C SER A 105 -15.42 -1.10 -17.61
N VAL A 106 -15.51 -0.01 -18.38
CA VAL A 106 -14.58 1.13 -18.23
C VAL A 106 -14.68 1.80 -16.85
N PHE A 107 -15.73 1.49 -16.09
CA PHE A 107 -15.94 1.91 -14.69
C PHE A 107 -15.54 0.84 -13.65
N ASP A 108 -15.09 -0.35 -14.08
CA ASP A 108 -14.52 -1.35 -13.16
C ASP A 108 -13.04 -1.00 -12.90
N VAL A 109 -12.63 -0.98 -11.64
CA VAL A 109 -11.23 -0.72 -11.23
C VAL A 109 -10.52 -2.04 -10.99
N LEU A 110 -9.43 -2.32 -11.71
CA LEU A 110 -8.50 -3.39 -11.39
C LEU A 110 -7.39 -2.84 -10.48
N ALA A 111 -7.30 -3.35 -9.25
CA ALA A 111 -6.47 -2.80 -8.18
C ALA A 111 -5.13 -3.55 -7.96
N SER A 112 -5.01 -4.77 -8.47
CA SER A 112 -3.82 -5.61 -8.31
C SER A 112 -3.77 -6.73 -9.35
N VAL A 113 -2.56 -7.10 -9.77
CA VAL A 113 -2.25 -8.19 -10.68
C VAL A 113 -1.10 -9.04 -10.11
N TRP A 114 -1.16 -10.35 -10.31
CA TRP A 114 -0.14 -11.35 -9.95
C TRP A 114 -0.29 -12.57 -10.86
N GLY A 115 0.76 -13.35 -11.09
CA GLY A 115 0.66 -14.64 -11.78
C GLY A 115 1.71 -15.65 -11.33
N SER A 116 1.54 -16.91 -11.76
CA SER A 116 2.57 -17.96 -11.62
C SER A 116 3.26 -18.33 -12.94
N ALA A 117 2.66 -17.97 -14.08
CA ALA A 117 3.21 -18.18 -15.43
C ALA A 117 2.57 -17.21 -16.44
N PRO A 118 3.12 -17.03 -17.66
CA PRO A 118 2.53 -16.19 -18.72
C PRO A 118 1.11 -16.59 -19.17
N ASN A 119 0.67 -17.80 -18.79
CA ASN A 119 -0.64 -18.36 -19.04
C ASN A 119 -1.41 -18.69 -17.74
N ASP A 120 -0.98 -18.12 -16.61
CA ASP A 120 -1.68 -18.13 -15.32
C ASP A 120 -1.45 -16.79 -14.63
N VAL A 121 -2.22 -15.78 -15.03
CA VAL A 121 -2.19 -14.43 -14.45
C VAL A 121 -3.58 -14.08 -13.92
N TRP A 122 -3.63 -13.40 -12.78
CA TRP A 122 -4.83 -13.06 -12.04
C TRP A 122 -4.89 -11.57 -11.81
N ALA A 123 -6.07 -10.98 -11.98
CA ALA A 123 -6.32 -9.57 -11.67
C ALA A 123 -7.59 -9.43 -10.81
N VAL A 124 -7.56 -8.56 -9.81
CA VAL A 124 -8.68 -8.36 -8.87
C VAL A 124 -9.02 -6.89 -8.70
N GLY A 125 -10.26 -6.60 -8.30
CA GLY A 125 -10.76 -5.23 -8.37
C GLY A 125 -12.13 -4.97 -7.73
N SER A 126 -12.76 -3.89 -8.16
CA SER A 126 -14.05 -3.40 -7.65
C SER A 126 -15.23 -4.34 -7.95
N GLY A 127 -16.29 -4.23 -7.15
CA GLY A 127 -17.56 -4.95 -7.38
C GLY A 127 -17.46 -6.48 -7.27
N GLY A 128 -16.43 -6.99 -6.60
CA GLY A 128 -16.09 -8.41 -6.56
C GLY A 128 -15.46 -8.92 -7.86
N THR A 129 -14.81 -8.06 -8.65
CA THR A 129 -14.12 -8.46 -9.87
C THR A 129 -12.89 -9.29 -9.54
N ILE A 130 -12.87 -10.51 -10.09
CA ILE A 130 -11.73 -11.44 -10.11
C ILE A 130 -11.65 -11.97 -11.54
N LEU A 131 -10.48 -11.88 -12.15
CA LEU A 131 -10.17 -12.30 -13.51
C LEU A 131 -9.02 -13.31 -13.50
N HIS A 132 -9.03 -14.22 -14.46
CA HIS A 132 -7.92 -15.12 -14.81
C HIS A 132 -7.57 -15.00 -16.29
N TRP A 133 -6.28 -15.05 -16.60
CA TRP A 133 -5.72 -15.08 -17.95
C TRP A 133 -5.10 -16.44 -18.23
N ASP A 134 -5.64 -17.14 -19.23
CA ASP A 134 -5.26 -18.50 -19.62
C ASP A 134 -4.12 -18.59 -20.65
N GLY A 135 -3.48 -17.45 -20.95
CA GLY A 135 -2.53 -17.31 -22.07
C GLY A 135 -3.17 -16.79 -23.37
N THR A 136 -4.50 -16.69 -23.43
CA THR A 136 -5.24 -16.25 -24.62
C THR A 136 -6.40 -15.30 -24.34
N THR A 137 -7.11 -15.45 -23.21
CA THR A 137 -8.30 -14.65 -22.86
C THR A 137 -8.40 -14.35 -21.37
N TRP A 138 -8.98 -13.20 -21.02
CA TRP A 138 -9.37 -12.88 -19.65
C TRP A 138 -10.80 -13.39 -19.35
N THR A 139 -10.91 -14.30 -18.39
CA THR A 139 -12.15 -14.93 -17.91
C THR A 139 -12.47 -14.48 -16.49
N ARG A 140 -13.70 -14.01 -16.24
CA ARG A 140 -14.17 -13.70 -14.87
C ARG A 140 -14.36 -14.98 -14.05
N THR A 141 -13.92 -14.98 -12.79
CA THR A 141 -13.97 -16.13 -11.87
C THR A 141 -14.71 -15.79 -10.57
N PRO A 142 -16.05 -15.64 -10.58
CA PRO A 142 -16.79 -15.01 -9.49
C PRO A 142 -16.77 -15.81 -8.18
N SER A 143 -16.40 -15.16 -7.08
CA SER A 143 -16.44 -15.71 -5.72
C SER A 143 -17.79 -15.58 -5.01
N GLY A 144 -18.75 -14.86 -5.61
CA GLY A 144 -20.03 -14.49 -4.98
C GLY A 144 -19.96 -13.26 -4.05
N VAL A 145 -18.75 -12.85 -3.63
CA VAL A 145 -18.50 -11.63 -2.86
C VAL A 145 -18.55 -10.39 -3.78
N LYS A 146 -18.89 -9.22 -3.24
CA LYS A 146 -19.03 -7.95 -3.99
C LYS A 146 -18.15 -6.79 -3.52
N ASN A 147 -17.37 -6.99 -2.46
CA ASN A 147 -16.38 -6.04 -1.98
C ASN A 147 -15.29 -5.79 -3.04
N THR A 148 -14.60 -4.65 -2.96
CA THR A 148 -13.38 -4.38 -3.75
C THR A 148 -12.22 -5.19 -3.20
N PHE A 149 -11.60 -6.03 -4.02
CA PHE A 149 -10.36 -6.72 -3.67
C PHE A 149 -9.16 -5.82 -3.98
N PHE A 150 -8.27 -5.61 -3.00
CA PHE A 150 -7.14 -4.66 -3.12
C PHE A 150 -5.83 -5.32 -3.52
N ARG A 151 -5.66 -6.61 -3.22
CA ARG A 151 -4.46 -7.39 -3.56
C ARG A 151 -4.83 -8.81 -3.98
N VAL A 152 -4.08 -9.32 -4.96
CA VAL A 152 -4.00 -10.74 -5.33
C VAL A 152 -2.56 -11.22 -5.23
N TRP A 153 -2.37 -12.46 -4.79
CA TRP A 153 -1.09 -13.13 -4.64
C TRP A 153 -1.32 -14.64 -4.69
N GLY A 154 -0.28 -15.43 -4.95
CA GLY A 154 -0.32 -16.87 -4.79
C GLY A 154 1.07 -17.49 -4.66
N SER A 155 1.14 -18.73 -4.18
CA SER A 155 2.38 -19.51 -4.23
C SER A 155 2.52 -20.34 -5.52
N GLY A 156 1.49 -20.36 -6.37
CA GLY A 156 1.44 -21.15 -7.59
C GLY A 156 0.02 -21.32 -8.14
N PRO A 157 -0.15 -22.04 -9.26
CA PRO A 157 -1.39 -22.04 -10.06
C PRO A 157 -2.61 -22.71 -9.41
N ASN A 158 -2.47 -23.25 -8.18
CA ASN A 158 -3.54 -23.87 -7.40
C ASN A 158 -3.67 -23.32 -5.97
N ASP A 159 -2.92 -22.26 -5.65
CA ASP A 159 -2.91 -21.58 -4.35
C ASP A 159 -2.90 -20.07 -4.57
N VAL A 160 -4.10 -19.49 -4.69
CA VAL A 160 -4.31 -18.07 -5.02
C VAL A 160 -5.16 -17.42 -3.94
N TRP A 161 -4.83 -16.18 -3.59
CA TRP A 161 -5.43 -15.44 -2.49
C TRP A 161 -5.93 -14.08 -2.97
N ALA A 162 -7.11 -13.66 -2.51
CA ALA A 162 -7.71 -12.37 -2.82
C ALA A 162 -8.26 -11.73 -1.53
N VAL A 163 -7.87 -10.49 -1.24
CA VAL A 163 -8.17 -9.83 0.04
C VAL A 163 -8.82 -8.46 -0.11
N SER A 164 -9.72 -8.14 0.81
CA SER A 164 -10.48 -6.88 0.84
C SER A 164 -10.48 -6.27 2.24
N SER A 165 -10.85 -7.05 3.25
CA SER A 165 -10.98 -6.60 4.64
C SER A 165 -10.72 -7.73 5.62
N THR A 166 -10.61 -7.42 6.92
CA THR A 166 -10.31 -8.40 7.99
C THR A 166 -11.33 -9.55 8.08
N ASP A 167 -12.53 -9.36 7.55
CA ASP A 167 -13.64 -10.31 7.42
C ASP A 167 -13.84 -10.85 5.98
N VAL A 168 -13.06 -10.36 5.00
CA VAL A 168 -13.15 -10.75 3.59
C VAL A 168 -11.75 -11.04 3.04
N ILE A 169 -11.31 -12.27 3.33
CA ILE A 169 -10.10 -12.92 2.82
C ILE A 169 -10.54 -14.22 2.15
N LEU A 170 -10.19 -14.39 0.87
CA LEU A 170 -10.54 -15.56 0.07
C LEU A 170 -9.31 -16.37 -0.32
N HIS A 171 -9.43 -17.69 -0.21
CA HIS A 171 -8.51 -18.68 -0.77
C HIS A 171 -9.12 -19.35 -2.00
N GLY A 172 -8.33 -19.55 -3.04
CA GLY A 172 -8.74 -20.03 -4.36
C GLY A 172 -7.89 -21.21 -4.82
N THR A 173 -8.55 -22.27 -5.30
CA THR A 173 -7.89 -23.53 -5.72
C THR A 173 -7.29 -23.48 -7.13
N GLY A 174 -6.94 -22.29 -7.65
CA GLY A 174 -6.54 -22.10 -9.04
C GLY A 174 -7.67 -22.12 -10.07
N PHE A 175 -7.30 -21.96 -11.33
CA PHE A 175 -8.23 -22.01 -12.47
C PHE A 175 -8.31 -23.44 -13.03
N GLN A 176 -9.48 -24.06 -12.95
CA GLN A 176 -9.72 -25.43 -13.35
C GLN A 176 -11.09 -25.55 -14.03
N ASN A 177 -11.16 -26.25 -15.17
CA ASN A 177 -12.39 -26.47 -15.93
C ASN A 177 -13.14 -25.18 -16.32
N GLY A 178 -12.42 -24.08 -16.59
CA GLY A 178 -12.99 -22.80 -17.03
C GLY A 178 -13.48 -21.87 -15.92
N THR A 179 -13.17 -22.15 -14.65
CA THR A 179 -13.51 -21.28 -13.51
C THR A 179 -12.53 -21.48 -12.34
N ALA A 180 -12.73 -20.77 -11.23
CA ALA A 180 -11.99 -20.96 -9.98
C ALA A 180 -12.95 -21.26 -8.82
N SER A 181 -12.52 -22.08 -7.85
CA SER A 181 -13.28 -22.30 -6.61
C SER A 181 -12.70 -21.44 -5.49
N TRP A 182 -13.51 -20.51 -4.98
CA TRP A 182 -13.14 -19.59 -3.90
C TRP A 182 -13.82 -20.00 -2.57
N LYS A 183 -13.10 -19.85 -1.46
CA LYS A 183 -13.59 -20.10 -0.09
C LYS A 183 -13.13 -18.99 0.86
N PRO A 184 -13.96 -18.56 1.82
CA PRO A 184 -13.51 -17.70 2.91
C PRO A 184 -12.42 -18.39 3.75
N ALA A 185 -11.34 -17.67 4.00
CA ALA A 185 -10.20 -18.11 4.82
C ALA A 185 -9.90 -17.03 5.88
N ILE A 186 -10.92 -16.70 6.67
CA ILE A 186 -10.97 -15.53 7.56
C ILE A 186 -10.25 -15.84 8.90
N PRO A 187 -9.45 -14.90 9.45
CA PRO A 187 -8.90 -15.00 10.80
C PRO A 187 -9.96 -15.25 11.88
N ALA A 188 -9.71 -16.24 12.74
CA ALA A 188 -10.59 -16.59 13.86
C ALA A 188 -10.43 -15.64 15.06
N VAL A 189 -10.52 -14.33 14.82
CA VAL A 189 -10.38 -13.28 15.84
C VAL A 189 -11.59 -12.34 15.85
N SER A 190 -11.84 -11.70 16.99
CA SER A 190 -12.83 -10.62 17.09
C SER A 190 -12.16 -9.27 16.82
N THR A 191 -12.79 -8.44 15.99
CA THR A 191 -12.37 -7.05 15.70
C THR A 191 -13.52 -6.11 16.01
N ALA A 192 -13.22 -4.88 16.46
CA ALA A 192 -14.24 -3.90 16.79
C ALA A 192 -15.07 -3.43 15.58
N ALA A 193 -14.44 -3.45 14.39
CA ALA A 193 -15.07 -3.25 13.10
C ALA A 193 -14.18 -3.87 12.00
N PRO A 194 -14.73 -4.22 10.83
CA PRO A 194 -13.92 -4.58 9.66
C PRO A 194 -12.97 -3.45 9.25
N ALA A 195 -11.72 -3.79 8.96
CA ALA A 195 -10.72 -2.87 8.43
C ALA A 195 -10.18 -3.36 7.08
N LEU A 196 -9.74 -2.45 6.22
CA LEU A 196 -9.27 -2.81 4.88
C LEU A 196 -7.93 -3.56 4.96
N VAL A 197 -7.83 -4.67 4.24
CA VAL A 197 -6.58 -5.41 4.03
C VAL A 197 -6.05 -5.02 2.66
N GLN A 198 -4.93 -4.30 2.64
CA GLN A 198 -4.43 -3.57 1.48
C GLN A 198 -2.99 -3.95 1.09
N ALA A 199 -2.35 -4.84 1.85
CA ALA A 199 -1.04 -5.41 1.55
C ALA A 199 -1.08 -6.93 1.74
N MET A 200 -0.38 -7.68 0.89
CA MET A 200 -0.30 -9.13 0.96
C MET A 200 0.98 -9.62 0.28
N TRP A 201 1.74 -10.48 0.96
CA TRP A 201 2.90 -11.17 0.41
C TRP A 201 3.15 -12.46 1.21
N GLY A 202 3.60 -13.52 0.54
CA GLY A 202 3.98 -14.78 1.19
C GLY A 202 5.32 -15.30 0.68
N SER A 203 6.00 -16.07 1.52
CA SER A 203 7.27 -16.75 1.20
C SER A 203 7.06 -18.17 0.66
N SER A 204 5.88 -18.75 0.92
CA SER A 204 5.47 -20.10 0.51
C SER A 204 3.95 -20.25 0.61
N SER A 205 3.38 -21.36 0.14
CA SER A 205 1.97 -21.73 0.37
C SER A 205 1.60 -21.89 1.86
N THR A 206 2.58 -21.85 2.75
CA THR A 206 2.40 -22.06 4.19
C THR A 206 2.86 -20.89 5.05
N ASP A 207 3.36 -19.78 4.48
CA ASP A 207 3.78 -18.57 5.18
C ASP A 207 3.32 -17.34 4.38
N LEU A 208 2.16 -16.80 4.80
CA LEU A 208 1.46 -15.68 4.15
C LEU A 208 1.23 -14.56 5.17
N ARG A 209 1.70 -13.35 4.84
CA ARG A 209 1.49 -12.14 5.64
C ARG A 209 0.53 -11.18 4.94
N LEU A 210 -0.46 -10.72 5.68
CA LEU A 210 -1.41 -9.68 5.29
C LEU A 210 -1.14 -8.41 6.09
N GLY A 211 -1.41 -7.25 5.50
CA GLY A 211 -1.35 -5.95 6.16
C GLY A 211 -2.45 -5.01 5.68
N GLY A 212 -2.75 -3.96 6.45
CA GLY A 212 -3.72 -2.97 6.05
C GLY A 212 -3.93 -1.86 7.08
N LYS A 213 -5.15 -1.31 7.11
CA LYS A 213 -5.55 -0.27 8.04
C LYS A 213 -5.50 -0.77 9.49
N ALA A 214 -4.87 -0.01 10.39
CA ALA A 214 -4.73 -0.42 11.78
C ALA A 214 -6.09 -0.50 12.50
N PHE A 215 -6.36 -1.62 13.15
CA PHE A 215 -7.65 -2.01 13.73
C PHE A 215 -7.55 -2.39 15.21
N ASP A 216 -8.69 -2.41 15.89
CA ASP A 216 -8.81 -2.86 17.28
C ASP A 216 -9.20 -4.35 17.32
N LEU A 217 -8.26 -5.16 17.75
CA LEU A 217 -8.46 -6.57 18.13
C LEU A 217 -9.15 -6.62 19.49
N LEU A 218 -10.26 -7.36 19.59
CA LEU A 218 -10.97 -7.58 20.84
C LEU A 218 -10.51 -8.90 21.46
N VAL A 219 -9.74 -8.82 22.55
CA VAL A 219 -9.18 -9.96 23.28
C VAL A 219 -9.99 -10.16 24.57
N GLU A 220 -10.43 -11.38 24.84
CA GLU A 220 -11.25 -11.68 26.03
C GLU A 220 -10.45 -11.47 27.32
N GLY A 221 -10.99 -10.66 28.23
CA GLY A 221 -10.34 -10.31 29.50
C GLY A 221 -9.32 -9.17 29.43
N GLU A 222 -9.00 -8.66 28.23
CA GLU A 222 -8.07 -7.55 28.01
C GLU A 222 -8.77 -6.31 27.43
N GLY A 223 -8.02 -5.21 27.28
CA GLY A 223 -8.46 -4.05 26.51
C GLY A 223 -8.31 -4.25 25.00
N PRO A 224 -8.92 -3.39 24.16
CA PRO A 224 -8.72 -3.44 22.72
C PRO A 224 -7.24 -3.25 22.35
N ARG A 225 -6.70 -4.16 21.54
CA ARG A 225 -5.28 -4.20 21.16
C ARG A 225 -5.11 -3.77 19.70
N LYS A 226 -4.22 -2.81 19.43
CA LYS A 226 -3.95 -2.37 18.04
C LYS A 226 -3.17 -3.43 17.27
N SER A 227 -3.70 -3.80 16.11
CA SER A 227 -3.09 -4.69 15.13
C SER A 227 -3.22 -4.07 13.74
N ASN A 228 -2.25 -4.35 12.86
CA ASN A 228 -2.28 -3.89 11.46
C ASN A 228 -1.94 -5.01 10.45
N GLN A 229 -1.79 -6.25 10.93
CA GLN A 229 -1.25 -7.38 10.19
C GLN A 229 -1.83 -8.72 10.66
N PHE A 230 -1.90 -9.67 9.73
CA PHE A 230 -2.08 -11.09 10.03
C PHE A 230 -0.94 -11.93 9.45
N LEU A 231 -0.62 -13.03 10.12
CA LEU A 231 0.35 -14.03 9.67
C LEU A 231 -0.29 -15.42 9.74
N SER A 232 -0.19 -16.21 8.67
CA SER A 232 -0.51 -17.64 8.65
C SER A 232 0.75 -18.41 8.31
N ASN A 233 1.37 -19.06 9.29
CA ASN A 233 2.68 -19.73 9.15
C ASN A 233 2.74 -21.20 9.65
N GLU A 234 1.62 -21.82 10.04
CA GLU A 234 1.60 -23.15 10.70
C GLU A 234 1.40 -24.36 9.76
N GLY A 235 1.89 -24.29 8.51
CA GLY A 235 1.94 -25.48 7.62
C GLY A 235 0.60 -25.97 7.06
N VAL A 236 -0.51 -25.28 7.35
CA VAL A 236 -1.86 -25.58 6.83
C VAL A 236 -2.32 -24.40 5.96
N LEU A 237 -2.88 -24.71 4.79
CA LEU A 237 -3.55 -23.72 3.93
C LEU A 237 -4.77 -23.14 4.68
N GLY A 238 -4.71 -21.86 5.05
CA GLY A 238 -5.71 -21.26 5.96
C GLY A 238 -5.62 -21.79 7.40
N GLY A 239 -4.41 -22.09 7.88
CA GLY A 239 -4.12 -22.38 9.28
C GLY A 239 -4.47 -21.22 10.23
N PRO A 240 -4.27 -21.37 11.55
CA PRO A 240 -4.68 -20.38 12.52
C PRO A 240 -3.95 -19.04 12.32
N TRP A 241 -4.68 -18.06 11.77
CA TRP A 241 -4.20 -16.71 11.58
C TRP A 241 -3.84 -16.03 12.90
N LYS A 242 -2.63 -15.49 12.97
CA LYS A 242 -2.11 -14.74 14.11
C LYS A 242 -2.21 -13.23 13.83
N ALA A 243 -2.95 -12.49 14.66
CA ALA A 243 -3.04 -11.04 14.60
C ALA A 243 -1.82 -10.40 15.28
N LEU A 244 -0.97 -9.72 14.50
CA LEU A 244 0.29 -9.13 14.99
C LEU A 244 0.08 -7.68 15.43
N ALA A 245 0.70 -7.29 16.54
CA ALA A 245 0.57 -5.93 17.08
C ALA A 245 1.15 -4.86 16.14
N GLY A 246 0.47 -3.73 16.01
CA GLY A 246 0.91 -2.61 15.15
C GLY A 246 -0.12 -1.47 15.07
N THR A 247 0.36 -0.23 14.91
CA THR A 247 -0.46 0.99 15.05
C THR A 247 -0.60 1.83 13.77
N PHE A 248 0.29 1.63 12.78
CA PHE A 248 0.30 2.35 11.51
C PHE A 248 -0.46 1.58 10.44
N ASP A 249 -0.96 2.28 9.41
CA ASP A 249 -1.61 1.64 8.27
C ASP A 249 -0.56 1.05 7.33
N VAL A 250 -0.58 -0.25 7.04
CA VAL A 250 0.32 -0.88 6.06
C VAL A 250 -0.24 -0.68 4.65
N THR A 251 0.58 -0.20 3.72
CA THR A 251 0.17 0.08 2.31
C THR A 251 0.66 -0.99 1.33
N SER A 252 1.86 -1.54 1.55
CA SER A 252 2.42 -2.64 0.78
C SER A 252 3.46 -3.44 1.58
N ILE A 253 3.66 -4.69 1.19
CA ILE A 253 4.60 -5.64 1.79
C ILE A 253 5.30 -6.39 0.65
N TRP A 254 6.61 -6.58 0.76
CA TRP A 254 7.40 -7.47 -0.08
C TRP A 254 8.52 -8.11 0.75
N GLY A 255 8.99 -9.31 0.42
CA GLY A 255 10.18 -9.90 1.04
C GLY A 255 11.02 -10.70 0.05
N SER A 256 12.31 -10.88 0.36
CA SER A 256 13.19 -11.79 -0.41
C SER A 256 13.12 -13.23 0.10
N SER A 257 12.74 -13.40 1.37
CA SER A 257 12.56 -14.69 2.03
C SER A 257 11.59 -14.51 3.19
N ALA A 258 11.18 -15.62 3.83
CA ALA A 258 10.42 -15.56 5.07
C ALA A 258 11.05 -14.56 6.07
N ASP A 259 12.38 -14.62 6.22
CA ASP A 259 13.17 -13.95 7.27
C ASP A 259 13.73 -12.58 6.88
N ASP A 260 13.40 -12.07 5.68
CA ASP A 260 13.76 -10.74 5.20
C ASP A 260 12.55 -10.12 4.49
N VAL A 261 11.81 -9.27 5.21
CA VAL A 261 10.55 -8.67 4.75
C VAL A 261 10.57 -7.17 4.97
N TRP A 262 10.05 -6.43 4.01
CA TRP A 262 9.95 -4.98 3.98
C TRP A 262 8.48 -4.58 3.86
N MET A 263 8.09 -3.48 4.50
CA MET A 263 6.76 -2.91 4.31
C MET A 263 6.78 -1.39 4.28
N THR A 264 5.86 -0.81 3.52
CA THR A 264 5.53 0.62 3.53
C THR A 264 4.28 0.87 4.36
N GLY A 265 4.17 2.05 4.97
CA GLY A 265 2.97 2.42 5.70
C GLY A 265 2.87 3.88 6.12
N ASP A 266 1.68 4.25 6.62
CA ASP A 266 1.33 5.58 7.10
C ASP A 266 1.06 5.57 8.61
N ASN A 267 1.94 6.23 9.37
CA ASN A 267 1.82 6.46 10.81
C ASN A 267 1.41 7.92 11.13
N SER A 268 0.97 8.71 10.14
CA SER A 268 0.62 10.14 10.33
C SER A 268 -0.54 10.39 11.29
N LYS A 269 -1.38 9.37 11.54
CA LYS A 269 -2.38 9.34 12.61
C LYS A 269 -1.77 9.49 14.02
N THR A 270 -0.52 9.06 14.20
CA THR A 270 0.22 9.10 15.47
C THR A 270 1.32 10.16 15.44
N VAL A 271 2.03 10.29 14.31
CA VAL A 271 3.16 11.21 14.13
C VAL A 271 3.05 11.86 12.74
N GLN A 272 2.47 13.07 12.68
CA GLN A 272 1.97 13.76 11.47
C GLN A 272 2.84 13.71 10.19
N TYR A 273 4.16 13.60 10.31
CA TYR A 273 5.11 13.57 9.19
C TYR A 273 5.49 12.15 8.71
N GLN A 274 5.11 11.09 9.42
CA GLN A 274 5.48 9.70 9.08
C GLN A 274 4.49 9.03 8.10
N ARG A 275 4.24 9.63 6.92
CA ARG A 275 3.45 8.97 5.85
C ARG A 275 4.25 8.01 4.99
N GLY A 276 5.55 8.27 4.85
CA GLY A 276 6.48 7.47 4.06
C GLY A 276 7.26 6.49 4.94
N LEU A 277 6.62 5.86 5.92
CA LEU A 277 7.31 4.93 6.81
C LEU A 277 7.70 3.68 6.03
N ILE A 278 8.97 3.27 6.14
CA ILE A 278 9.44 1.95 5.72
C ILE A 278 9.93 1.21 6.95
N MET A 279 9.47 -0.02 7.12
CA MET A 279 9.94 -0.94 8.16
C MET A 279 10.62 -2.14 7.52
N HIS A 280 11.79 -2.52 8.04
CA HIS A 280 12.54 -3.72 7.67
C HIS A 280 12.45 -4.75 8.79
N GLY A 281 12.04 -5.96 8.46
CA GLY A 281 11.85 -7.09 9.35
C GLY A 281 12.93 -8.12 9.13
N THR A 282 13.74 -8.36 10.16
CA THR A 282 14.85 -9.33 10.18
C THR A 282 14.67 -10.30 11.36
N PRO A 283 15.37 -11.44 11.45
CA PRO A 283 15.13 -12.41 12.52
C PRO A 283 15.32 -11.82 13.91
N ALA A 284 14.35 -12.06 14.81
CA ALA A 284 14.47 -11.64 16.20
C ALA A 284 15.66 -12.37 16.87
N ALA A 285 16.54 -11.60 17.51
CA ALA A 285 17.77 -12.13 18.13
C ALA A 285 17.54 -13.05 19.35
N THR A 286 16.31 -13.06 19.87
CA THR A 286 15.78 -13.95 20.90
C THR A 286 14.27 -14.14 20.65
N ASP A 287 13.65 -15.11 21.32
CA ASP A 287 12.19 -15.31 21.34
C ASP A 287 11.49 -14.12 22.05
N ALA A 288 11.35 -13.00 21.34
CA ALA A 288 11.01 -11.68 21.89
C ALA A 288 9.52 -11.54 22.22
N GLY A 289 9.04 -12.31 23.21
CA GLY A 289 7.63 -12.38 23.58
C GLY A 289 6.77 -13.24 22.65
N GLY A 290 7.32 -13.72 21.54
CA GLY A 290 6.73 -14.79 20.72
C GLY A 290 5.56 -14.38 19.82
N GLU A 291 5.32 -13.09 19.55
CA GLU A 291 4.26 -12.64 18.64
C GLU A 291 4.66 -12.76 17.16
N ASP A 292 5.70 -12.04 16.73
CA ASP A 292 6.29 -12.15 15.39
C ASP A 292 7.67 -12.83 15.49
N ARG A 293 8.09 -13.52 14.42
CA ARG A 293 9.47 -14.04 14.27
C ARG A 293 10.44 -12.97 13.75
N LEU A 294 9.91 -11.86 13.21
CA LEU A 294 10.67 -10.72 12.75
C LEU A 294 10.74 -9.61 13.82
N ALA A 295 11.95 -9.09 14.03
CA ALA A 295 12.18 -7.80 14.69
C ALA A 295 12.15 -6.69 13.64
N TRP A 296 11.25 -5.73 13.84
CA TRP A 296 10.99 -4.63 12.90
C TRP A 296 11.75 -3.35 13.27
N THR A 297 12.56 -2.84 12.34
CA THR A 297 13.29 -1.57 12.48
C THR A 297 12.82 -0.56 11.43
N PRO A 298 12.70 0.73 11.75
CA PRO A 298 12.42 1.75 10.75
C PRO A 298 13.67 2.01 9.90
N VAL A 299 13.50 2.09 8.58
CA VAL A 299 14.54 2.51 7.63
C VAL A 299 14.15 3.86 7.05
N GLU A 300 15.06 4.83 7.12
CA GLU A 300 14.84 6.18 6.61
C GLU A 300 14.57 6.14 5.09
N SER A 301 13.41 6.66 4.70
CA SER A 301 12.89 6.63 3.33
C SER A 301 13.21 7.91 2.55
N GLN A 302 13.64 8.97 3.24
CA GLN A 302 13.81 10.33 2.71
C GLN A 302 12.52 10.86 2.05
N THR A 303 11.35 10.64 2.66
CA THR A 303 10.07 11.22 2.22
C THR A 303 9.02 11.32 3.34
N ASP A 304 8.19 12.37 3.29
CA ASP A 304 7.07 12.65 4.22
C ASP A 304 5.67 12.51 3.57
N VAL A 305 5.62 12.01 2.32
CA VAL A 305 4.39 11.62 1.60
C VAL A 305 4.16 10.11 1.64
N VAL A 306 2.96 9.67 1.23
CA VAL A 306 2.58 8.24 1.28
C VAL A 306 3.40 7.43 0.27
N LEU A 307 3.91 6.28 0.72
CA LEU A 307 4.44 5.22 -0.14
C LEU A 307 3.38 4.13 -0.33
N GLU A 308 3.16 3.71 -1.57
CA GLU A 308 2.08 2.78 -1.95
C GLU A 308 2.58 1.45 -2.52
N GLY A 309 3.76 1.44 -3.14
CA GLY A 309 4.40 0.24 -3.67
C GLY A 309 5.75 0.00 -3.02
N ILE A 310 6.08 -1.27 -2.76
CA ILE A 310 7.44 -1.73 -2.42
C ILE A 310 7.70 -3.10 -3.06
N TRP A 311 8.88 -3.26 -3.63
CA TRP A 311 9.32 -4.49 -4.30
C TRP A 311 10.85 -4.55 -4.32
N GLY A 312 11.46 -5.73 -4.27
CA GLY A 312 12.91 -5.90 -4.39
C GLY A 312 13.31 -7.07 -5.28
N SER A 313 14.50 -6.97 -5.90
CA SER A 313 15.11 -8.08 -6.66
C SER A 313 15.85 -9.06 -5.74
N SER A 314 16.24 -8.57 -4.56
CA SER A 314 16.91 -9.31 -3.49
C SER A 314 16.79 -8.51 -2.18
N SER A 315 17.21 -9.10 -1.06
CA SER A 315 17.40 -8.39 0.23
C SER A 315 18.32 -7.16 0.15
N SER A 316 19.01 -6.98 -0.98
CA SER A 316 20.09 -6.02 -1.18
C SER A 316 19.79 -4.97 -2.26
N ASP A 317 18.60 -5.01 -2.87
CA ASP A 317 18.14 -4.13 -3.95
C ASP A 317 16.60 -4.02 -3.87
N VAL A 318 16.12 -2.96 -3.23
CA VAL A 318 14.70 -2.76 -2.89
C VAL A 318 14.24 -1.36 -3.32
N TRP A 319 13.10 -1.31 -3.99
CA TRP A 319 12.48 -0.11 -4.56
C TRP A 319 11.16 0.17 -3.87
N ALA A 320 10.91 1.44 -3.54
CA ALA A 320 9.64 1.91 -3.02
C ALA A 320 9.14 3.12 -3.85
N VAL A 321 7.83 3.18 -4.07
CA VAL A 321 7.17 4.22 -4.88
C VAL A 321 5.94 4.78 -4.17
N GLY A 322 5.54 6.00 -4.51
CA GLY A 322 4.39 6.65 -3.89
C GLY A 322 4.02 8.00 -4.49
N ALA A 323 3.35 8.81 -3.68
CA ALA A 323 2.75 10.08 -4.09
C ALA A 323 3.78 11.12 -4.60
N LEU A 324 3.30 12.09 -5.38
CA LEU A 324 4.07 13.18 -5.99
C LEU A 324 5.24 12.72 -6.87
N GLY A 325 5.11 11.55 -7.53
CA GLY A 325 6.18 10.95 -8.32
C GLY A 325 7.35 10.41 -7.48
N THR A 326 7.14 10.10 -6.19
CA THR A 326 8.19 9.62 -5.30
C THR A 326 8.71 8.25 -5.74
N ILE A 327 10.02 8.16 -6.02
CA ILE A 327 10.74 6.89 -6.15
C ILE A 327 11.93 6.90 -5.18
N ARG A 328 12.13 5.76 -4.50
CA ARG A 328 13.17 5.53 -3.49
C ARG A 328 13.84 4.18 -3.72
N HIS A 329 15.17 4.15 -3.60
CA HIS A 329 16.00 2.95 -3.86
C HIS A 329 16.93 2.62 -2.71
N TYR A 330 16.87 1.40 -2.20
CA TYR A 330 17.77 0.86 -1.20
C TYR A 330 18.73 -0.15 -1.82
N LEU A 331 20.01 -0.01 -1.50
CA LEU A 331 21.07 -0.96 -1.81
C LEU A 331 21.78 -1.37 -0.51
N ALA A 332 22.13 -2.64 -0.38
CA ALA A 332 22.81 -3.14 0.81
C ALA A 332 24.11 -2.36 1.12
N GLY A 333 24.26 -1.98 2.39
CA GLY A 333 25.35 -1.11 2.86
C GLY A 333 24.95 0.37 2.98
N ASN A 334 23.86 0.80 2.36
CA ASN A 334 23.25 2.09 2.67
C ASN A 334 22.56 2.04 4.05
N SER A 335 22.58 3.16 4.77
CA SER A 335 21.84 3.33 6.04
C SER A 335 20.40 3.84 5.87
N ARG A 336 20.01 4.15 4.63
CA ARG A 336 18.71 4.73 4.23
C ARG A 336 18.45 4.50 2.75
N PHE A 337 17.20 4.60 2.32
CA PHE A 337 16.86 4.68 0.89
C PHE A 337 17.45 5.97 0.29
N GLN A 338 17.90 5.90 -0.96
CA GLN A 338 18.30 7.06 -1.76
C GLN A 338 17.12 7.54 -2.60
N GLU A 339 17.13 8.83 -2.94
CA GLU A 339 16.18 9.42 -3.88
C GLU A 339 16.60 9.12 -5.32
N VAL A 340 15.62 8.74 -6.16
CA VAL A 340 15.80 8.54 -7.60
C VAL A 340 14.79 9.41 -8.34
N ALA A 341 15.26 10.14 -9.36
CA ALA A 341 14.41 11.01 -10.16
C ALA A 341 13.46 10.18 -11.06
N SER A 342 12.16 10.46 -10.94
CA SER A 342 11.08 9.81 -11.70
C SER A 342 10.67 10.57 -12.96
N ASN A 343 11.06 11.84 -13.07
CA ASN A 343 10.66 12.78 -14.14
C ASN A 343 9.14 13.03 -14.24
N THR A 344 8.35 12.65 -13.23
CA THR A 344 6.90 12.90 -13.13
C THR A 344 6.54 13.55 -11.79
N ARG A 345 5.28 13.96 -11.65
CA ARG A 345 4.65 14.33 -10.37
C ARG A 345 3.38 13.52 -10.05
N GLN A 346 2.98 12.59 -10.93
CA GLN A 346 1.81 11.75 -10.71
C GLN A 346 2.09 10.74 -9.60
N ASP A 347 1.05 10.37 -8.84
CA ASP A 347 1.17 9.41 -7.74
C ASP A 347 1.45 8.01 -8.31
N LEU A 348 2.45 7.31 -7.75
CA LEU A 348 2.91 6.00 -8.21
C LEU A 348 2.41 4.90 -7.26
N HIS A 349 1.54 4.03 -7.77
CA HIS A 349 0.83 3.01 -6.98
C HIS A 349 1.51 1.63 -6.99
N GLY A 350 2.26 1.29 -8.05
CA GLY A 350 2.83 -0.04 -8.25
C GLY A 350 4.28 -0.01 -8.71
N VAL A 351 5.07 -0.99 -8.25
CA VAL A 351 6.46 -1.21 -8.66
C VAL A 351 6.79 -2.71 -8.73
N TRP A 352 7.55 -3.11 -9.75
CA TRP A 352 8.02 -4.49 -10.00
C TRP A 352 9.30 -4.45 -10.86
N ALA A 353 10.15 -5.48 -10.84
CA ALA A 353 11.28 -5.58 -11.77
C ALA A 353 11.59 -7.02 -12.22
N SER A 354 12.25 -7.16 -13.37
CA SER A 354 12.94 -8.40 -13.74
C SER A 354 14.34 -8.50 -13.11
N GLY A 355 14.89 -7.38 -12.65
CA GLY A 355 16.26 -7.24 -12.15
C GLY A 355 16.69 -5.78 -11.99
N PRO A 356 17.94 -5.51 -11.58
CA PRO A 356 18.40 -4.19 -11.15
C PRO A 356 18.44 -3.10 -12.24
N ASN A 357 18.28 -3.47 -13.51
CA ASN A 357 18.30 -2.58 -14.68
C ASN A 357 17.00 -2.70 -15.52
N ASP A 358 15.91 -3.23 -14.94
CA ASP A 358 14.62 -3.44 -15.61
C ASP A 358 13.48 -3.33 -14.59
N VAL A 359 13.32 -2.13 -14.01
CA VAL A 359 12.30 -1.83 -12.99
C VAL A 359 11.19 -1.00 -13.63
N TRP A 360 9.94 -1.35 -13.33
CA TRP A 360 8.73 -0.71 -13.81
C TRP A 360 7.98 -0.06 -12.67
N ALA A 361 7.64 1.22 -12.81
CA ALA A 361 6.78 1.95 -11.88
C ALA A 361 5.55 2.49 -12.62
N VAL A 362 4.37 2.39 -12.00
CA VAL A 362 3.08 2.75 -12.61
C VAL A 362 2.24 3.61 -11.69
N GLY A 363 1.41 4.49 -12.27
CA GLY A 363 0.68 5.49 -11.50
C GLY A 363 -0.47 6.18 -12.22
N ASP A 364 -0.85 7.34 -11.69
CA ASP A 364 -1.92 8.20 -12.20
C ASP A 364 -1.68 8.71 -13.64
N GLU A 365 -2.77 9.10 -14.31
CA GLU A 365 -2.80 9.63 -15.68
C GLU A 365 -2.07 8.77 -16.73
N GLY A 366 -2.13 7.45 -16.59
CA GLY A 366 -1.46 6.51 -17.51
C GLY A 366 0.07 6.49 -17.37
N THR A 367 0.62 6.99 -16.25
CA THR A 367 2.08 7.03 -16.02
C THR A 367 2.67 5.62 -15.99
N ILE A 368 3.60 5.35 -16.91
CA ILE A 368 4.46 4.16 -16.91
C ILE A 368 5.91 4.61 -17.06
N LEU A 369 6.75 4.24 -16.09
CA LEU A 369 8.17 4.57 -16.05
C LEU A 369 9.00 3.28 -16.09
N HIS A 370 10.07 3.30 -16.89
CA HIS A 370 11.03 2.20 -17.02
C HIS A 370 12.42 2.63 -16.57
N TRP A 371 13.02 1.90 -15.63
CA TRP A 371 14.40 2.06 -15.21
C TRP A 371 15.31 1.19 -16.08
N ASN A 372 16.19 1.84 -16.83
CA ASN A 372 17.13 1.19 -17.75
C ASN A 372 18.51 0.86 -17.13
N GLY A 373 18.66 1.01 -15.81
CA GLY A 373 19.95 0.91 -15.10
C GLY A 373 20.67 2.25 -14.91
N GLN A 374 20.14 3.37 -15.43
CA GLN A 374 20.72 4.72 -15.29
C GLN A 374 19.68 5.78 -14.92
N SER A 375 18.49 5.73 -15.51
CA SER A 375 17.39 6.68 -15.28
C SER A 375 16.03 6.03 -15.50
N PHE A 376 14.97 6.64 -14.92
CA PHE A 376 13.60 6.35 -15.32
C PHE A 376 13.21 7.15 -16.57
N GLU A 377 12.72 6.44 -17.58
CA GLU A 377 12.22 6.96 -18.85
C GLU A 377 10.73 6.62 -19.00
N MET A 378 9.94 7.48 -19.65
CA MET A 378 8.52 7.20 -19.88
C MET A 378 8.32 6.14 -20.97
N SER A 379 7.35 5.24 -20.78
CA SER A 379 7.03 4.16 -21.71
C SER A 379 5.67 4.38 -22.36
N SER A 380 5.57 4.21 -23.68
CA SER A 380 4.35 4.48 -24.45
C SER A 380 3.35 3.32 -24.39
N ALA A 381 2.06 3.65 -24.30
CA ALA A 381 0.97 2.69 -24.13
C ALA A 381 -0.26 3.03 -24.99
N GLN A 382 -1.03 2.00 -25.32
CA GLN A 382 -2.36 2.13 -25.91
C GLN A 382 -3.41 2.37 -24.82
N PHE A 383 -4.14 3.48 -24.93
CA PHE A 383 -5.26 3.82 -24.06
C PHE A 383 -6.54 4.02 -24.87
N GLN A 384 -7.70 3.86 -24.24
CA GLN A 384 -8.98 4.23 -24.86
C GLN A 384 -9.09 5.76 -25.01
N ILE A 385 -9.92 6.21 -25.95
CA ILE A 385 -10.25 7.64 -26.12
C ILE A 385 -10.95 8.14 -24.85
N GLY A 386 -10.53 9.30 -24.34
CA GLY A 386 -10.98 9.85 -23.06
C GLY A 386 -9.79 10.15 -22.13
N ARG A 387 -10.04 10.19 -20.81
CA ARG A 387 -8.97 10.45 -19.81
C ARG A 387 -8.04 9.25 -19.70
N LYS A 388 -6.73 9.50 -19.56
CA LYS A 388 -5.74 8.44 -19.27
C LYS A 388 -6.09 7.78 -17.91
N PRO A 389 -6.14 6.44 -17.82
CA PRO A 389 -6.57 5.75 -16.60
C PRO A 389 -5.49 5.76 -15.51
N THR A 390 -5.88 5.70 -14.24
CA THR A 390 -4.94 5.39 -13.16
C THR A 390 -4.47 3.95 -13.28
N LEU A 391 -3.15 3.72 -13.25
CA LEU A 391 -2.53 2.39 -13.31
C LEU A 391 -2.10 1.96 -11.91
N ARG A 392 -2.66 0.84 -11.41
CA ARG A 392 -2.68 0.51 -9.97
C ARG A 392 -1.81 -0.67 -9.57
N GLY A 393 -1.58 -1.61 -10.49
CA GLY A 393 -0.76 -2.78 -10.25
C GLY A 393 0.10 -3.12 -11.45
N VAL A 394 1.34 -3.56 -11.18
CA VAL A 394 2.28 -4.08 -12.18
C VAL A 394 2.91 -5.37 -11.66
N TRP A 395 3.02 -6.38 -12.52
CA TRP A 395 3.65 -7.67 -12.25
C TRP A 395 4.14 -8.28 -13.56
N GLY A 396 5.20 -9.08 -13.53
CA GLY A 396 5.61 -9.90 -14.66
C GLY A 396 6.17 -11.26 -14.26
N SER A 397 6.13 -12.20 -15.20
CA SER A 397 6.86 -13.47 -15.13
C SER A 397 8.31 -13.33 -15.63
N GLY A 398 8.65 -12.21 -16.26
CA GLY A 398 10.00 -11.91 -16.75
C GLY A 398 10.02 -10.70 -17.70
N PRO A 399 11.19 -10.33 -18.26
CA PRO A 399 11.40 -9.06 -18.98
C PRO A 399 10.64 -8.90 -20.30
N ASN A 400 9.92 -9.94 -20.74
CA ASN A 400 9.09 -9.92 -21.96
C ASN A 400 7.66 -10.42 -21.70
N ASP A 401 7.27 -10.61 -20.43
CA ASP A 401 5.90 -10.90 -20.01
C ASP A 401 5.62 -10.10 -18.74
N VAL A 402 5.13 -8.88 -18.93
CA VAL A 402 4.80 -7.93 -17.88
C VAL A 402 3.41 -7.38 -18.16
N TRP A 403 2.62 -7.29 -17.09
CA TRP A 403 1.22 -6.87 -17.07
C TRP A 403 1.06 -5.65 -16.18
N ILE A 404 0.25 -4.69 -16.65
CA ILE A 404 -0.21 -3.55 -15.85
C ILE A 404 -1.73 -3.57 -15.84
N VAL A 405 -2.34 -3.31 -14.68
CA VAL A 405 -3.80 -3.19 -14.54
C VAL A 405 -4.18 -1.90 -13.82
N GLY A 406 -5.37 -1.39 -14.14
CA GLY A 406 -5.86 -0.13 -13.60
C GLY A 406 -7.35 0.09 -13.85
N ASP A 407 -7.74 1.35 -13.99
CA ASP A 407 -9.14 1.74 -14.21
C ASP A 407 -9.58 1.32 -15.63
N GLY A 408 -10.53 0.39 -15.71
CA GLY A 408 -11.08 -0.17 -16.95
C GLY A 408 -10.11 -0.99 -17.82
N ILE A 409 -8.85 -1.15 -17.41
CA ILE A 409 -7.75 -1.51 -18.34
C ILE A 409 -6.84 -2.65 -17.83
N ALA A 410 -6.43 -3.50 -18.78
CA ALA A 410 -5.26 -4.35 -18.67
C ALA A 410 -4.33 -4.09 -19.87
N LEU A 411 -3.04 -3.91 -19.60
CA LEU A 411 -1.97 -3.73 -20.59
C LEU A 411 -0.99 -4.89 -20.51
N HIS A 412 -0.48 -5.32 -21.67
CA HIS A 412 0.59 -6.30 -21.79
C HIS A 412 1.80 -5.69 -22.48
N TYR A 413 3.00 -6.00 -21.99
CA TYR A 413 4.25 -5.51 -22.57
C TYR A 413 4.62 -6.27 -23.84
N THR A 414 4.91 -5.53 -24.92
CA THR A 414 5.24 -6.13 -26.23
C THR A 414 6.60 -5.70 -26.78
N GLY A 415 7.48 -5.21 -25.89
CA GLY A 415 8.80 -4.68 -26.23
C GLY A 415 8.78 -3.27 -26.85
N PRO A 416 9.93 -2.57 -26.87
CA PRO A 416 10.02 -1.21 -27.37
C PRO A 416 9.78 -1.16 -28.89
N LYS A 417 9.10 -0.11 -29.36
CA LYS A 417 8.81 0.12 -30.79
C LYS A 417 9.62 1.31 -31.34
N PRO A 418 10.00 1.32 -32.63
CA PRO A 418 10.53 2.52 -33.27
C PRO A 418 9.52 3.68 -33.19
N GLY A 419 9.95 4.84 -32.69
CA GLY A 419 9.08 6.00 -32.44
C GLY A 419 8.48 6.06 -31.03
N ALA A 420 8.73 5.09 -30.15
CA ALA A 420 8.26 5.13 -28.76
C ALA A 420 9.05 6.10 -27.85
N THR A 421 10.13 6.72 -28.32
CA THR A 421 10.80 7.83 -27.64
C THR A 421 9.91 9.07 -27.69
N GLY A 422 9.36 9.47 -26.54
CA GLY A 422 8.35 10.53 -26.45
C GLY A 422 8.86 11.92 -26.83
N GLU A 423 8.75 12.28 -28.11
CA GLU A 423 8.64 13.67 -28.55
C GLU A 423 7.16 14.06 -28.62
N HIS A 424 6.83 15.27 -28.17
CA HIS A 424 5.45 15.75 -28.03
C HIS A 424 4.70 15.83 -29.37
N GLN A 425 3.44 15.39 -29.35
CA GLN A 425 2.32 16.03 -30.07
C GLN A 425 1.14 16.16 -29.11
#